data_AF-A0A524GH08-F1
#
_entry.id   AF-A0A524GH08-F1
#
_cell.length_a   1.000
_cell.length_b   1.000
_cell.length_c   1.000
_cell.angle_alpha   90.00
_cell.angle_beta   90.00
_cell.angle_gamma   90.00
#
_symmetry.space_group_name_H-M   'P 1'
#
loop_
_entity.id
_entity.type
_entity.pdbx_description
1 polymer ?
#
loop_
_entity_poly.entity_id
_entity_poly.type
_entity_poly.pdbx_seq_one_letter_code
_entity_poly.pdbx_strand_id
1 'polypeptide(L)'
;AGFAGLLLEEMVAGIELIVGAKIDYQFGLIILLGIGGTSVEIYRDVAIRMTPLTSEDVYSMLHELKGGQLLSGYRGKEAISKEKLVRVLVDFAEVVHDMVPYIESIDLNPLLCSGEYCVIADARIMLGEVFLKTGEADPFFVG
;
A
#
# COMPACT_ATOMS: atom_id res chain seq x y z
N ALA A 1 -16.86 -15.20 17.18
CA ALA A 1 -18.00 -15.68 16.37
C ALA A 1 -17.53 -15.75 14.93
N GLY A 2 -17.70 -16.91 14.28
CA GLY A 2 -17.04 -17.23 13.02
C GLY A 2 -17.99 -17.11 11.83
N PHE A 3 -17.44 -16.60 10.73
CA PHE A 3 -18.00 -16.51 9.38
C PHE A 3 -19.21 -15.58 9.23
N ALA A 4 -18.99 -14.43 8.57
CA ALA A 4 -20.04 -13.45 8.24
C ALA A 4 -20.66 -13.65 6.84
N GLY A 5 -19.95 -14.30 5.91
CA GLY A 5 -20.41 -14.51 4.54
C GLY A 5 -19.28 -14.89 3.56
N LEU A 6 -19.62 -14.97 2.28
CA LEU A 6 -18.68 -15.18 1.17
C LEU A 6 -18.55 -13.90 0.35
N LEU A 7 -17.31 -13.53 0.01
CA LEU A 7 -16.98 -12.53 -0.97
C LEU A 7 -16.56 -13.25 -2.25
N LEU A 8 -17.15 -12.89 -3.40
CA LEU A 8 -16.84 -13.47 -4.70
C LEU A 8 -16.19 -12.40 -5.56
N GLU A 9 -14.97 -12.65 -6.00
CA GLU A 9 -14.11 -11.69 -6.68
C GLU A 9 -13.56 -12.27 -7.99
N GLU A 10 -13.10 -11.38 -8.86
CA GLU A 10 -12.40 -11.76 -10.08
C GLU A 10 -11.01 -12.33 -9.76
N MET A 11 -10.60 -13.35 -10.52
CA MET A 11 -9.24 -13.88 -10.46
C MET A 11 -8.31 -13.01 -11.31
N VAL A 12 -7.49 -12.20 -10.64
CA VAL A 12 -6.50 -11.32 -11.27
C VAL A 12 -5.09 -11.87 -11.03
N ALA A 13 -4.19 -11.72 -12.00
CA ALA A 13 -2.78 -12.14 -11.88
C ALA A 13 -1.83 -10.96 -12.08
N GLY A 14 -0.63 -10.96 -11.52
CA GLY A 14 0.29 -9.83 -11.73
C GLY A 14 1.60 -9.98 -10.99
N ILE A 15 2.40 -8.93 -11.05
CA ILE A 15 3.47 -8.75 -10.06
C ILE A 15 2.82 -8.31 -8.76
N GLU A 16 3.13 -9.02 -7.69
CA GLU A 16 2.68 -8.69 -6.35
C GLU A 16 3.56 -7.57 -5.78
N LEU A 17 2.91 -6.56 -5.22
CA LEU A 17 3.49 -5.48 -4.44
C LEU A 17 2.82 -5.44 -3.08
N ILE A 18 3.52 -4.89 -2.11
CA ILE A 18 3.00 -4.57 -0.78
C ILE A 18 2.99 -3.05 -0.67
N VAL A 19 1.85 -2.47 -0.34
CA VAL A 19 1.74 -1.05 -0.01
C VAL A 19 1.16 -0.94 1.39
N GLY A 20 1.81 -0.16 2.24
CA GLY A 20 1.37 0.03 3.62
C GLY A 20 1.26 1.51 3.95
N ALA A 21 0.32 1.85 4.81
CA ALA A 21 0.27 3.13 5.48
C ALA A 21 0.25 2.93 6.99
N LYS A 22 1.01 3.74 7.71
CA LYS A 22 1.07 3.68 9.17
C LYS A 22 1.28 5.07 9.75
N ILE A 23 0.63 5.32 10.88
CA ILE A 23 0.94 6.48 11.71
C ILE A 23 2.11 6.11 12.62
N ASP A 24 3.28 6.67 12.31
CA ASP A 24 4.47 6.53 13.14
C ASP A 24 4.56 7.68 14.16
N TYR A 25 4.98 7.36 15.39
CA TYR A 25 5.09 8.34 16.48
C TYR A 25 6.13 9.45 16.21
N GLN A 26 7.19 9.16 15.47
CA GLN A 26 8.26 10.11 15.19
C GLN A 26 8.06 10.83 13.85
N PHE A 27 7.51 10.14 12.86
CA PHE A 27 7.44 10.64 11.47
C PHE A 27 6.02 10.99 11.00
N GLY A 28 5.00 10.77 11.82
CA GLY A 28 3.60 10.95 11.42
C GLY A 28 3.17 9.90 10.40
N LEU A 29 2.29 10.27 9.47
CA LEU A 29 1.81 9.34 8.45
C LEU A 29 2.93 9.00 7.44
N ILE A 30 3.27 7.71 7.36
CA ILE A 30 4.22 7.15 6.41
C ILE A 30 3.56 6.16 5.45
N ILE A 31 4.04 6.15 4.21
CA ILE A 31 3.69 5.20 3.16
C ILE A 31 4.89 4.30 2.86
N LEU A 32 4.66 3.00 2.80
CA LEU A 32 5.61 1.97 2.44
C LEU A 32 5.23 1.38 1.08
N LEU A 33 6.21 1.15 0.22
CA LEU A 33 6.09 0.36 -1.00
C LEU A 33 7.16 -0.73 -0.98
N GLY A 34 6.78 -1.97 -1.30
CA GLY A 34 7.68 -3.10 -1.41
C GLY A 34 7.27 -4.08 -2.50
N ILE A 35 8.20 -4.94 -2.90
CA ILE A 35 7.90 -6.09 -3.75
C ILE A 35 7.20 -7.17 -2.90
N GLY A 36 6.16 -7.82 -3.41
CA GLY A 36 5.41 -8.89 -2.75
C GLY A 36 5.77 -10.30 -3.23
N GLY A 37 5.01 -11.30 -2.78
CA GLY A 37 5.15 -12.71 -3.13
C GLY A 37 6.12 -13.52 -2.26
N THR A 38 6.14 -14.83 -2.48
CA THR A 38 6.87 -15.84 -1.67
C THR A 38 8.39 -15.66 -1.63
N SER A 39 8.93 -14.74 -2.44
CA SER A 39 10.35 -14.42 -2.48
C SER A 39 10.77 -13.36 -1.43
N VAL A 40 9.84 -12.80 -0.66
CA VAL A 40 10.07 -11.55 0.11
C VAL A 40 10.02 -11.71 1.65
N GLU A 41 10.16 -12.90 2.19
CA GLU A 41 10.36 -13.04 3.64
C GLU A 41 11.80 -12.73 4.09
N ILE A 42 12.75 -12.49 3.17
CA ILE A 42 14.19 -12.42 3.50
C ILE A 42 14.84 -11.03 3.27
N TYR A 43 14.33 -10.18 2.38
CA TYR A 43 15.14 -9.07 1.84
C TYR A 43 14.79 -7.64 2.30
N ARG A 44 13.66 -7.40 2.99
CA ARG A 44 13.23 -6.04 3.40
C ARG A 44 13.37 -5.02 2.26
N ASP A 45 12.99 -5.42 1.04
CA ASP A 45 13.12 -4.58 -0.15
C ASP A 45 11.93 -3.63 -0.23
N VAL A 46 12.06 -2.53 0.50
CA VAL A 46 11.00 -1.53 0.68
C VAL A 46 11.57 -0.12 0.55
N ALA A 47 10.74 0.78 0.05
CA ALA A 47 10.95 2.22 0.09
C ALA A 47 9.86 2.85 0.97
N ILE A 48 10.21 3.89 1.73
CA ILE A 48 9.31 4.57 2.66
C ILE A 48 9.34 6.07 2.39
N ARG A 49 8.18 6.73 2.47
CA ARG A 49 8.03 8.19 2.39
C ARG A 49 7.04 8.69 3.44
N MET A 50 7.25 9.91 3.91
CA MET A 50 6.22 10.65 4.66
C MET A 50 5.22 11.25 3.67
N THR A 51 3.98 11.46 4.10
CA THR A 51 2.98 12.18 3.29
C THR A 51 3.10 13.71 3.46
N PRO A 52 2.65 14.52 2.50
CA PRO A 52 1.98 14.16 1.24
C PRO A 52 2.91 13.45 0.26
N LEU A 53 2.35 12.56 -0.57
CA LEU A 53 3.11 11.75 -1.53
C LEU A 53 2.90 12.30 -2.94
N THR A 54 3.98 12.69 -3.62
CA THR A 54 3.92 13.15 -5.03
C THR A 54 4.18 12.02 -6.02
N SER A 55 3.91 12.25 -7.30
CA SER A 55 4.24 11.29 -8.36
C SER A 55 5.75 11.04 -8.43
N GLU A 56 6.56 12.09 -8.28
CA GLU A 56 8.01 12.04 -8.26
C GLU A 56 8.53 11.20 -7.09
N ASP A 57 7.91 11.32 -5.91
CA ASP A 57 8.24 10.47 -4.75
C ASP A 57 8.01 9.00 -5.07
N VAL A 58 6.88 8.66 -5.69
CA VAL A 58 6.58 7.26 -6.04
C VAL A 58 7.56 6.73 -7.08
N TYR A 59 7.89 7.51 -8.11
CA TYR A 59 8.94 7.10 -9.07
C TYR A 59 10.27 6.87 -8.36
N SER A 60 10.66 7.75 -7.43
CA SER A 60 11.86 7.59 -6.63
C SER A 60 11.81 6.32 -5.77
N MET A 61 10.67 6.01 -5.13
CA MET A 61 10.48 4.77 -4.37
C MET A 61 10.68 3.53 -5.26
N LEU A 62 10.12 3.54 -6.48
CA LEU A 62 10.30 2.43 -7.44
C LEU A 62 11.76 2.21 -7.84
N HIS A 63 12.55 3.28 -7.92
CA HIS A 63 13.98 3.20 -8.21
C HIS A 63 14.81 2.68 -7.03
N GLU A 64 14.34 2.84 -5.79
CA GLU A 64 15.02 2.35 -4.58
C GLU A 64 14.86 0.85 -4.37
N LEU A 65 13.80 0.25 -4.92
CA LEU A 65 13.57 -1.19 -4.83
C LEU A 65 14.67 -1.97 -5.56
N LYS A 66 15.39 -2.82 -4.84
CA LYS A 66 16.42 -3.74 -5.37
C LYS A 66 15.82 -4.69 -6.41
N GLY A 67 14.58 -5.11 -6.17
CA GLY A 67 13.75 -5.92 -7.07
C GLY A 67 13.05 -5.12 -8.16
N GLY A 68 13.28 -3.81 -8.28
CA GLY A 68 12.63 -2.94 -9.26
C GLY A 68 12.82 -3.37 -10.73
N GLN A 69 13.85 -4.18 -11.04
CA GLN A 69 13.99 -4.78 -12.37
C GLN A 69 12.82 -5.69 -12.73
N LEU A 70 12.20 -6.37 -11.76
CA LEU A 70 11.02 -7.20 -11.99
C LEU A 70 9.86 -6.38 -12.56
N LEU A 71 9.73 -5.12 -12.13
CA LEU A 71 8.69 -4.20 -12.57
C LEU A 71 8.86 -3.77 -14.03
N SER A 72 10.06 -3.93 -14.59
CA SER A 72 10.39 -3.60 -15.98
C SER A 72 10.30 -4.81 -16.91
N GLY A 73 9.78 -5.94 -16.42
CA GLY A 73 9.67 -7.20 -17.15
C GLY A 73 10.85 -8.15 -16.87
N TYR A 74 10.55 -9.44 -16.69
CA TYR A 74 11.56 -10.46 -16.36
C TYR A 74 11.15 -11.84 -16.85
N ARG A 75 12.08 -12.60 -17.45
CA ARG A 75 11.88 -13.97 -17.96
C ARG A 75 10.60 -14.15 -18.80
N GLY A 76 10.36 -13.23 -19.74
CA GLY A 76 9.19 -13.28 -20.63
C GLY A 76 7.89 -12.77 -20.02
N LYS A 77 7.92 -12.26 -18.79
CA LYS A 77 6.81 -11.46 -18.23
C LYS A 77 6.93 -10.01 -18.70
N GLU A 78 5.78 -9.42 -19.00
CA GLU A 78 5.66 -8.01 -19.37
C GLU A 78 5.95 -7.09 -18.18
N ALA A 79 6.33 -5.85 -18.50
CA ALA A 79 6.48 -4.79 -17.51
C ALA A 79 5.12 -4.38 -16.93
N ILE A 80 5.11 -3.81 -15.73
CA ILE A 80 3.91 -3.19 -15.19
C ILE A 80 3.72 -1.79 -15.78
N SER A 81 2.49 -1.26 -15.77
CA SER A 81 2.27 0.18 -15.95
C SER A 81 2.68 0.92 -14.68
N LYS A 82 3.81 1.62 -14.74
CA LYS A 82 4.29 2.45 -13.63
C LYS A 82 3.36 3.63 -13.39
N GLU A 83 2.76 4.18 -14.44
CA GLU A 83 1.82 5.29 -14.37
C GLU A 83 0.57 4.93 -13.56
N LYS A 84 0.02 3.72 -13.77
CA LYS A 84 -1.12 3.21 -12.99
C LYS A 84 -0.73 2.99 -11.53
N LEU A 85 0.45 2.42 -11.26
CA LEU A 85 0.95 2.24 -9.91
C LEU A 85 1.14 3.57 -9.18
N VAL A 86 1.75 4.56 -9.84
CA VAL A 86 1.95 5.92 -9.31
C VAL A 86 0.61 6.54 -8.93
N ARG A 87 -0.38 6.47 -9.82
CA ARG A 87 -1.71 6.97 -9.54
C ARG A 87 -2.33 6.28 -8.32
N VAL A 88 -2.28 4.96 -8.24
CA VAL A 88 -2.80 4.21 -7.09
C VAL A 88 -2.13 4.65 -5.78
N LEU A 89 -0.81 4.84 -5.76
CA LEU A 89 -0.11 5.25 -4.53
C LEU A 89 -0.40 6.69 -4.11
N VAL A 90 -0.52 7.62 -5.07
CA VAL A 90 -0.90 9.02 -4.77
C VAL A 90 -2.34 9.08 -4.26
N ASP A 91 -3.28 8.44 -4.97
CA ASP A 91 -4.70 8.38 -4.56
C ASP A 91 -4.83 7.69 -3.18
N PHE A 92 -4.06 6.62 -2.92
CA PHE A 92 -4.02 5.95 -1.63
C PHE A 92 -3.49 6.87 -0.52
N ALA A 93 -2.40 7.61 -0.77
CA ALA A 93 -1.85 8.53 0.21
C ALA A 93 -2.84 9.65 0.58
N GLU A 94 -3.59 10.17 -0.40
CA GLU A 94 -4.65 11.15 -0.18
C GLU A 94 -5.78 10.56 0.68
N VAL A 95 -6.30 9.38 0.32
CA VAL A 95 -7.36 8.70 1.09
C VAL A 95 -6.93 8.43 2.52
N VAL A 96 -5.71 7.91 2.71
CA VAL A 96 -5.19 7.61 4.04
C VAL A 96 -5.02 8.87 4.87
N HIS A 97 -4.58 9.98 4.27
CA HIS A 97 -4.44 11.27 4.96
C HIS A 97 -5.76 11.70 5.61
N ASP A 98 -6.87 11.58 4.89
CA ASP A 98 -8.21 11.89 5.42
C ASP A 98 -8.67 10.89 6.50
N MET A 99 -8.16 9.66 6.46
CA MET A 99 -8.50 8.60 7.40
C MET A 99 -7.68 8.60 8.69
N VAL A 100 -6.58 9.37 8.74
CA VAL A 100 -5.63 9.40 9.85
C VAL A 100 -6.28 9.43 11.26
N PRO A 101 -7.34 10.23 11.52
CA PRO A 101 -7.94 10.26 12.86
C PRO A 101 -8.66 8.96 13.29
N TYR A 102 -8.83 7.99 12.38
CA TYR A 102 -9.65 6.80 12.57
C TYR A 102 -8.87 5.48 12.53
N ILE A 103 -7.66 5.49 11.97
CA ILE A 103 -6.88 4.29 11.66
C ILE A 103 -5.54 4.28 12.41
N GLU A 104 -4.99 3.09 12.64
CA GLU A 104 -3.60 2.89 13.04
C GLU A 104 -2.72 2.59 11.81
N SER A 105 -3.22 1.71 10.94
CA SER A 105 -2.53 1.30 9.73
C SER A 105 -3.49 0.76 8.66
N ILE A 106 -3.04 0.78 7.41
CA ILE A 106 -3.67 0.08 6.29
C ILE A 106 -2.60 -0.70 5.54
N ASP A 107 -2.85 -1.97 5.29
CA ASP A 107 -1.98 -2.84 4.49
C ASP A 107 -2.73 -3.28 3.23
N LEU A 108 -2.18 -2.96 2.06
CA LEU A 108 -2.62 -3.44 0.75
C LEU A 108 -1.66 -4.56 0.33
N ASN A 109 -2.07 -5.82 0.53
CA ASN A 109 -1.19 -6.97 0.33
C ASN A 109 -1.98 -8.23 -0.11
N PRO A 110 -2.01 -8.57 -1.41
CA PRO A 110 -1.21 -7.96 -2.48
C PRO A 110 -1.92 -6.80 -3.19
N LEU A 111 -1.12 -5.82 -3.62
CA LEU A 111 -1.42 -4.97 -4.77
C LEU A 111 -0.87 -5.66 -6.02
N LEU A 112 -1.74 -6.06 -6.94
CA LEU A 112 -1.39 -6.79 -8.17
C LEU A 112 -1.29 -5.85 -9.36
N CYS A 113 -0.13 -5.78 -10.00
CA CYS A 113 0.07 -4.91 -11.16
C CYS A 113 0.60 -5.64 -12.40
N SER A 114 0.13 -5.21 -13.57
CA SER A 114 0.47 -5.68 -14.91
C SER A 114 0.64 -4.47 -15.83
N GLY A 115 0.90 -4.69 -17.13
CA GLY A 115 0.87 -3.61 -18.12
C GLY A 115 -0.50 -2.93 -18.23
N GLU A 116 -1.57 -3.67 -17.91
CA GLU A 116 -2.95 -3.24 -18.14
C GLU A 116 -3.66 -2.73 -16.88
N TYR A 117 -3.23 -3.14 -15.68
CA TYR A 117 -3.93 -2.79 -14.44
C TYR A 117 -3.00 -2.75 -13.22
N CYS A 118 -3.51 -2.15 -12.15
CA CYS A 118 -2.90 -2.17 -10.83
C CYS A 118 -4.06 -2.18 -9.82
N VAL A 119 -4.31 -3.33 -9.19
CA VAL A 119 -5.54 -3.65 -8.45
C VAL A 119 -5.19 -4.14 -7.06
N ILE A 120 -5.84 -3.57 -6.05
CA ILE A 120 -5.76 -4.03 -4.66
C ILE A 120 -6.55 -5.33 -4.56
N ALA A 121 -5.88 -6.46 -4.37
CA ALA A 121 -6.52 -7.76 -4.28
C ALA A 121 -6.90 -8.13 -2.84
N ASP A 122 -6.17 -7.59 -1.85
CA ASP A 122 -6.54 -7.69 -0.44
C ASP A 122 -6.15 -6.40 0.28
N ALA A 123 -6.95 -6.03 1.28
CA ALA A 123 -6.74 -4.86 2.10
C ALA A 123 -7.13 -5.15 3.55
N ARG A 124 -6.22 -4.81 4.46
CA ARG A 124 -6.45 -4.88 5.89
C ARG A 124 -6.35 -3.49 6.50
N ILE A 125 -7.36 -3.11 7.27
CA ILE A 125 -7.40 -1.82 7.97
C ILE A 125 -7.40 -2.10 9.47
N MET A 126 -6.45 -1.50 10.18
CA MET A 126 -6.40 -1.47 11.64
C MET A 126 -6.97 -0.14 12.10
N LEU A 127 -8.03 -0.18 12.91
CA LEU A 127 -8.67 1.01 13.46
C LEU A 127 -7.88 1.53 14.67
N GLY A 128 -7.81 2.85 14.83
CA GLY A 128 -7.16 3.48 15.97
C GLY A 128 -7.90 3.19 17.28
N GLU A 129 -7.16 3.12 18.39
CA GLU A 129 -7.73 2.81 19.71
C GLU A 129 -8.84 3.77 20.15
N VAL A 130 -8.69 5.07 19.85
CA VAL A 130 -9.69 6.08 20.25
C VAL A 130 -11.01 5.81 19.52
N PHE A 131 -10.95 5.65 18.20
CA PHE A 131 -12.13 5.35 17.39
C PHE A 131 -12.82 4.05 17.82
N LEU A 132 -12.06 3.00 18.15
CA LEU A 132 -12.63 1.75 18.66
C LEU A 132 -13.38 1.91 19.99
N LYS A 133 -12.96 2.84 20.85
CA LYS A 133 -13.55 3.07 22.18
C LYS A 133 -14.72 4.05 22.14
N THR A 134 -14.67 5.08 21.29
CA THR A 134 -15.62 6.20 21.31
C THR A 134 -16.53 6.24 20.09
N GLY A 135 -16.13 5.64 18.97
CA GLY A 135 -16.78 5.84 17.67
C GLY A 135 -16.49 7.21 17.03
N GLU A 136 -15.58 7.99 17.62
CA GLU A 136 -15.22 9.34 17.18
C GLU A 136 -13.73 9.39 16.79
N ALA A 137 -13.39 10.32 15.90
CA ALA A 137 -12.00 10.64 15.55
C ALA A 137 -11.20 10.99 16.81
N ASP A 138 -9.90 10.67 16.83
CA ASP A 138 -9.02 11.10 17.93
C ASP A 138 -8.90 12.63 17.98
N PRO A 139 -9.44 13.31 19.02
CA PRO A 139 -9.45 14.77 19.10
C PRO A 139 -8.08 15.35 19.43
N PHE A 140 -7.13 14.51 19.86
CA PHE A 140 -5.75 14.91 20.14
C PHE A 140 -4.81 14.60 18.97
N PHE A 141 -5.34 14.06 17.87
CA PHE A 141 -4.56 13.90 16.66
C PHE A 141 -4.29 15.27 16.04
N VAL A 142 -3.04 15.73 16.16
CA VAL A 142 -2.54 16.93 15.49
C VAL A 142 -1.69 16.45 14.32
N GLY A 143 -2.30 16.40 13.13
CA GLY A 143 -1.60 16.15 11.86
C GLY A 143 -0.76 17.34 11.43
#